data_AF-A0AB74VJE3-F1
#
_entry.id   AF-A0AB74VJE3-F1
#
_cell.length_a   1.000
_cell.length_b   1.000
_cell.length_c   1.000
_cell.angle_alpha   90.00
_cell.angle_beta   90.00
_cell.angle_gamma   90.00
#
_symmetry.space_group_name_H-M   'P 1'
#
loop_
_entity.id
_entity.type
_entity.pdbx_description
1 polymer ?
#
loop_
_entity_poly.entity_id
_entity_poly.type
_entity_poly.pdbx_seq_one_letter_code
_entity_poly.pdbx_strand_id
1 'polypeptide(L)' 'MFEKIQAIIADKLSIDVESVVMEASFIEDLNADSLDIVELIMALEDELDMEIPDEDVENFKTVGDVVNYVKAHHEE' A
#
# COMPACT_ATOMS: atom_id res chain seq x y z
N MET A 1 -6.87 -6.72 8.79
CA MET A 1 -5.96 -6.44 7.65
C MET A 1 -6.23 -5.14 6.88
N PHE A 2 -7.34 -4.99 6.15
CA PHE A 2 -7.53 -3.83 5.24
C PHE A 2 -7.44 -2.48 5.98
N GLU A 3 -8.15 -2.32 7.10
CA GLU A 3 -8.13 -1.07 7.87
C GLU A 3 -6.72 -0.69 8.37
N LYS A 4 -5.86 -1.66 8.71
CA LYS A 4 -4.47 -1.40 9.11
C LYS A 4 -3.67 -0.84 7.92
N ILE A 5 -3.76 -1.51 6.77
CA ILE A 5 -3.07 -1.08 5.54
C ILE A 5 -3.60 0.29 5.09
N GLN A 6 -4.92 0.48 5.15
CA GLN A 6 -5.59 1.73 4.81
C GLN A 6 -5.08 2.89 5.67
N ALA A 7 -4.94 2.69 6.98
CA ALA A 7 -4.39 3.68 7.90
C ALA A 7 -2.93 4.02 7.59
N ILE A 8 -2.10 3.01 7.29
CA ILE A 8 -0.68 3.22 6.92
C ILE A 8 -0.58 4.04 5.63
N ILE A 9 -1.37 3.70 4.61
CA ILE A 9 -1.40 4.43 3.34
C ILE A 9 -1.83 5.87 3.56
N ALA A 10 -2.91 6.08 4.33
CA ALA A 10 -3.43 7.41 4.61
C ALA A 10 -2.41 8.29 5.35
N ASP A 11 -1.71 7.74 6.34
CA ASP A 11 -0.67 8.44 7.09
C ASP A 11 0.54 8.78 6.21
N LYS A 12 1.02 7.82 5.42
CA LYS A 12 2.20 7.99 4.56
C LYS A 12 1.97 9.00 3.45
N LEU A 13 0.81 8.92 2.80
CA LEU A 13 0.44 9.84 1.73
C LEU A 13 -0.15 11.16 2.26
N SER A 14 -0.34 11.30 3.58
CA SER A 14 -0.98 12.46 4.21
C SER A 14 -2.35 12.80 3.60
N ILE A 15 -3.17 11.77 3.37
CA ILE A 15 -4.51 11.86 2.79
C ILE A 15 -5.57 11.34 3.77
N ASP A 16 -6.85 11.61 3.47
CA ASP A 16 -7.95 11.06 4.24
C ASP A 16 -8.05 9.55 4.05
N VAL A 17 -8.24 8.82 5.15
CA VAL A 17 -8.42 7.36 5.14
C VAL A 17 -9.61 6.93 4.28
N GLU A 18 -10.64 7.79 4.18
CA GLU A 18 -11.82 7.56 3.33
C GLU A 18 -11.51 7.60 1.83
N SER A 19 -10.42 8.29 1.43
CA SER A 19 -9.96 8.32 0.04
C SER A 19 -9.21 7.03 -0.35
N VAL A 20 -8.72 6.28 0.63
CA VAL A 20 -8.00 5.02 0.41
C VAL A 20 -9.01 3.89 0.22
N VAL A 21 -9.47 3.71 -1.01
CA VAL A 21 -10.38 2.61 -1.42
C VAL A 21 -9.62 1.57 -2.24
N MET A 22 -10.10 0.33 -2.27
CA MET A 22 -9.43 -0.78 -2.96
C MET A 22 -9.16 -0.49 -4.45
N GLU A 23 -10.06 0.25 -5.09
CA GLU A 23 -9.98 0.60 -6.50
C GLU A 23 -9.10 1.82 -6.79
N ALA A 24 -8.66 2.55 -5.75
CA ALA A 24 -7.89 3.78 -5.92
C ALA A 24 -6.51 3.47 -6.50
N SER A 25 -6.19 4.14 -7.60
CA SER A 25 -4.85 4.17 -8.18
C SER A 25 -3.94 5.04 -7.34
N PHE A 26 -2.76 4.53 -6.97
CA PHE A 26 -1.78 5.31 -6.21
C PHE A 26 -1.39 6.59 -6.96
N ILE A 27 -1.19 6.49 -8.28
CA ILE A 27 -0.74 7.61 -9.11
C ILE A 27 -1.92 8.50 -9.53
N GLU A 28 -3.01 7.93 -10.05
CA GLU A 28 -4.09 8.70 -10.67
C GLU A 28 -5.06 9.29 -9.64
N ASP A 29 -5.40 8.54 -8.59
CA ASP A 29 -6.40 8.95 -7.60
C ASP A 29 -5.74 9.55 -6.36
N LEU A 30 -4.70 8.91 -5.84
CA LEU A 30 -4.01 9.33 -4.62
C LEU A 30 -2.87 10.33 -4.88
N ASN A 31 -2.53 10.59 -6.14
CA ASN A 31 -1.46 11.50 -6.56
C ASN A 31 -0.09 11.18 -5.91
N ALA A 32 0.13 9.91 -5.56
CA ALA A 32 1.40 9.42 -5.08
C ALA A 32 2.40 9.33 -6.23
N ASP A 33 3.62 9.78 -5.99
CA ASP A 33 4.71 9.56 -6.92
C ASP A 33 5.39 8.20 -6.70
N SER A 34 6.36 7.87 -7.55
CA SER A 34 7.08 6.60 -7.43
C SER A 34 7.91 6.49 -6.15
N LEU A 35 8.33 7.61 -5.55
CA LEU A 35 9.07 7.62 -4.29
C LEU A 35 8.12 7.34 -3.12
N ASP A 36 6.94 7.95 -3.12
CA ASP A 36 5.89 7.73 -2.14
C ASP A 36 5.50 6.25 -2.09
N ILE A 37 5.39 5.59 -3.24
CA ILE A 37 5.10 4.15 -3.32
C ILE A 37 6.23 3.34 -2.68
N VAL A 38 7.49 3.65 -2.97
CA VAL A 38 8.64 2.94 -2.38
C VAL A 38 8.66 3.12 -0.85
N GLU A 39 8.48 4.34 -0.35
CA GLU A 39 8.43 4.61 1.10
C GLU A 39 7.25 3.92 1.79
N LEU A 40 6.09 3.86 1.11
CA LEU A 40 4.92 3.14 1.60
C LEU A 40 5.20 1.65 1.72
N ILE A 41 5.81 1.03 0.71
CA ILE A 41 6.15 -0.39 0.72
C ILE A 41 7.13 -0.69 1.84
N MET A 42 8.20 0.09 1.97
CA MET A 42 9.16 -0.07 3.07
C MET A 42 8.50 0.03 4.45
N ALA A 43 7.53 0.94 4.61
CA ALA A 43 6.79 1.06 5.86
C ALA A 43 5.87 -0.14 6.12
N LEU A 44 5.26 -0.72 5.08
CA LEU A 44 4.44 -1.92 5.19
C LEU A 44 5.30 -3.14 5.54
N GLU A 45 6.47 -3.28 4.90
CA GLU A 45 7.47 -4.31 5.21
C GLU A 45 7.87 -4.28 6.70
N ASP A 46 8.26 -3.10 7.20
CA ASP A 46 8.63 -2.91 8.60
C ASP A 46 7.46 -3.16 9.57
N GLU A 47 6.24 -2.69 9.26
CA GLU A 47 5.06 -2.83 10.12
C GLU A 47 4.45 -4.25 10.16
N LEU A 48 4.73 -5.04 9.13
CA LEU A 48 4.22 -6.39 8.97
C LEU A 48 5.32 -7.45 9.13
N ASP A 49 6.57 -7.03 9.32
CA ASP A 49 7.74 -7.93 9.40
C ASP A 49 7.78 -8.85 8.16
N MET A 50 7.59 -8.25 6.98
CA MET A 50 7.55 -8.94 5.68
C MET A 50 8.50 -8.30 4.68
N GLU A 51 8.82 -9.03 3.61
CA GLU A 51 9.70 -8.55 2.54
C GLU A 51 8.93 -8.69 1.22
N ILE A 52 8.84 -7.60 0.47
CA ILE A 52 8.12 -7.51 -0.80
C ILE A 52 9.17 -7.37 -1.91
N PRO A 53 9.27 -8.33 -2.83
CA PRO A 53 10.20 -8.23 -3.96
C PRO A 53 9.95 -6.99 -4.81
N ASP A 54 11.01 -6.33 -5.27
CA ASP A 54 10.91 -5.16 -6.17
C ASP A 54 10.03 -5.44 -7.40
N GLU A 55 10.06 -6.68 -7.92
CA GLU A 55 9.24 -7.11 -9.05
C GLU A 55 7.73 -7.06 -8.76
N ASP A 56 7.33 -7.32 -7.52
CA ASP A 56 5.94 -7.22 -7.09
C ASP A 56 5.54 -5.77 -6.85
N VAL A 57 6.47 -4.94 -6.35
CA VAL A 57 6.26 -3.49 -6.18
C VAL A 57 5.94 -2.81 -7.50
N GLU A 58 6.64 -3.17 -8.58
CA GLU A 58 6.35 -2.65 -9.94
C GLU A 58 4.93 -2.99 -10.42
N ASN A 59 4.30 -4.03 -9.86
CA ASN A 59 2.95 -4.44 -10.19
C ASN A 59 1.87 -3.76 -9.33
N PHE A 60 2.23 -3.04 -8.26
CA PHE A 60 1.29 -2.35 -7.39
C PHE A 60 0.80 -1.04 -7.99
N LYS A 61 -0.37 -1.08 -8.61
CA LYS A 61 -1.00 0.08 -9.24
C LYS A 61 -2.10 0.67 -8.37
N THR A 62 -2.83 -0.20 -7.68
CA THR A 62 -3.96 0.17 -6.84
C THR A 62 -3.75 -0.26 -5.40
N VAL A 63 -4.45 0.41 -4.48
CA VAL A 63 -4.50 0.04 -3.06
C VAL A 63 -4.89 -1.44 -2.90
N GLY A 64 -5.82 -1.91 -3.73
CA GLY A 64 -6.28 -3.29 -3.71
C GLY A 64 -5.18 -4.31 -4.01
N ASP A 65 -4.23 -3.98 -4.89
CA ASP A 65 -3.11 -4.86 -5.22
C ASP A 65 -2.25 -5.12 -4.00
N VAL A 66 -1.86 -4.04 -3.29
CA VAL A 66 -1.07 -4.10 -2.06
C VAL A 66 -1.84 -4.85 -0.97
N VAL A 67 -3.11 -4.50 -0.75
CA VAL A 67 -3.94 -5.15 0.28
C VAL A 67 -4.08 -6.64 0.03
N ASN A 68 -4.32 -7.04 -1.22
CA ASN A 68 -4.47 -8.44 -1.58
C ASN A 68 -3.14 -9.19 -1.48
N TYR A 69 -2.04 -8.55 -1.88
CA TYR A 69 -0.70 -9.13 -1.75
C TYR A 69 -0.36 -9.41 -0.29
N VAL A 70 -0.53 -8.41 0.57
CA VAL A 70 -0.31 -8.53 2.02
C VAL A 70 -1.24 -9.60 2.60
N LYS A 71 -2.53 -9.62 2.25
CA LYS A 71 -3.45 -10.68 2.68
C LYS A 71 -3.06 -12.09 2.25
N ALA A 72 -2.41 -12.22 1.09
CA ALA A 72 -2.00 -13.53 0.58
C ALA A 72 -0.70 -14.04 1.21
N HIS A 73 0.20 -13.13 1.61
CA HIS A 73 1.52 -13.47 2.17
C HIS A 73 1.59 -13.35 3.69
N HIS A 74 0.61 -12.69 4.30
CA HIS A 74 0.44 -12.57 5.73
C HIS A 74 -0.84 -13.32 6.11
N GLU A 75 -0.68 -14.58 6.54
CA GLU A 75 -1.76 -15.32 7.20
C GLU A 75 -1.88 -14.76 8.64
N GLU A 76 -2.97 -14.04 8.94
CA GLU A 76 -3.49 -14.01 10.31
C GLU A 76 -4.25 -15.31 10.61
#